data_AF-A0A7Z9QQH1-F1
#
_entry.id   AF-A0A7Z9QQH1-F1
#
_cell.length_a   1.000
_cell.length_b   1.000
_cell.length_c   1.000
_cell.angle_alpha   90.00
_cell.angle_beta   90.00
_cell.angle_gamma   90.00
#
_symmetry.space_group_name_H-M   'P 1'
#
loop_
_entity.id
_entity.type
_entity.pdbx_description
1 polymer ?
#
loop_
_entity_poly.entity_id
_entity_poly.type
_entity_poly.pdbx_seq_one_letter_code
_entity_poly.pdbx_strand_id
1 'polypeptide(L)'
;MMTKWLLSRYIFFVLVFCYLFFVFGASQAQKLIFDFENDASLKDWEVIDEAPKNIGKGAPSRWFVTNGPIKGKALYQSSNIWGTKDDSCLMGTFIIYKGKQFVDFKMDVDVVSDDNDGMGIA
;
A
#
# COMPACT_ATOMS: atom_id res chain seq x y z
N MET A 1 57.19 4.50 24.76
CA MET A 1 56.20 5.60 24.80
C MET A 1 55.30 5.67 23.55
N MET A 2 55.72 5.17 22.38
CA MET A 2 54.91 5.19 21.13
C MET A 2 53.68 4.26 21.12
N THR A 3 53.64 3.22 21.94
CA THR A 3 52.59 2.19 21.96
C THR A 3 51.22 2.70 22.42
N LYS A 4 51.17 3.61 23.40
CA LYS A 4 49.90 4.19 23.90
C LYS A 4 49.23 5.09 22.85
N TRP A 5 50.02 5.78 22.04
CA TRP A 5 49.53 6.72 21.03
C TRP A 5 48.95 5.99 19.81
N LEU A 6 49.60 4.91 19.39
CA LEU A 6 49.09 4.00 18.35
C LEU A 6 47.80 3.30 18.79
N LEU A 7 47.73 2.85 20.06
CA LEU A 7 46.54 2.22 20.63
C LEU A 7 45.34 3.20 20.66
N SER A 8 45.57 4.46 21.04
CA SER A 8 44.52 5.49 21.05
C SER A 8 43.96 5.78 19.66
N ARG A 9 44.82 5.85 18.63
CA ARG A 9 44.39 6.03 17.24
C ARG A 9 43.57 4.84 16.75
N TYR A 10 44.02 3.63 17.04
CA TYR A 10 43.30 2.41 16.67
C TYR A 10 41.90 2.36 17.31
N ILE A 11 41.79 2.65 18.60
CA ILE A 11 40.50 2.72 19.30
C ILE A 11 39.59 3.76 18.67
N PHE A 12 40.12 4.95 18.34
CA PHE A 12 39.34 5.99 17.68
C PHE A 12 38.79 5.52 16.32
N PHE A 13 39.61 4.88 15.49
CA PHE A 13 39.16 4.34 14.20
C PHE A 13 38.09 3.26 14.36
N VAL A 14 38.25 2.35 15.33
CA VAL A 14 37.25 1.31 15.61
C VAL A 14 35.92 1.93 16.05
N LEU A 15 35.96 2.92 16.95
CA LEU A 15 34.75 3.60 17.41
C LEU A 15 34.03 4.36 16.30
N VAL A 16 34.78 5.06 15.43
CA VAL A 16 34.23 5.74 14.26
C VAL A 16 33.60 4.72 13.30
N PHE A 17 34.26 3.59 13.06
CA PHE A 17 33.73 2.55 12.18
C PHE A 17 32.46 1.91 12.74
N CYS A 18 32.42 1.60 14.05
CA CYS A 18 31.22 1.11 14.72
C CYS A 18 30.07 2.14 14.69
N TYR A 19 30.37 3.42 14.88
CA TYR A 19 29.36 4.49 14.79
C TYR A 19 28.78 4.59 13.37
N LEU A 20 29.62 4.54 12.33
CA LEU A 20 29.17 4.54 10.94
C LEU A 20 28.31 3.30 10.65
N PHE A 21 28.72 2.12 11.10
CA PHE A 21 27.90 0.90 10.96
C PHE A 21 26.55 1.01 11.66
N PHE A 22 26.48 1.66 12.82
CA PHE A 22 25.22 1.87 13.53
C PHE A 22 24.31 2.88 12.80
N VAL A 23 24.87 3.98 12.32
CA VAL A 23 24.12 5.03 11.61
C VAL A 23 23.60 4.54 10.25
N PHE A 24 24.39 3.73 9.53
CA PHE A 24 24.02 3.22 8.20
C PHE A 24 23.37 1.83 8.22
N GLY A 25 23.45 1.09 9.33
CA GLY A 25 22.85 -0.24 9.49
C GLY A 25 21.38 -0.21 9.92
N ALA A 26 20.88 0.93 10.38
CA ALA A 26 19.47 1.09 10.69
C ALA A 26 18.63 1.14 9.41
N SER A 27 17.94 0.05 9.09
CA SER A 27 16.89 0.01 8.07
C SER A 27 15.81 1.03 8.42
N GLN A 28 15.71 2.13 7.65
CA GLN A 28 14.58 3.02 7.77
C GLN A 28 13.37 2.38 7.06
N ALA A 29 12.25 2.27 7.78
CA ALA A 29 11.00 1.86 7.18
C ALA A 29 10.63 2.84 6.06
N GLN A 30 10.57 2.35 4.83
CA GLN A 30 10.17 3.19 3.70
C GLN A 30 8.69 3.50 3.81
N LYS A 31 8.36 4.78 4.02
CA LYS A 31 6.99 5.26 3.96
C LYS A 31 6.56 5.41 2.51
N LEU A 32 5.49 4.73 2.12
CA LEU A 32 4.78 4.95 0.86
C LEU A 32 3.41 5.55 1.17
N ILE A 33 3.01 6.58 0.42
CA ILE A 33 1.73 7.26 0.59
C ILE A 33 1.01 7.25 -0.75
N PHE A 34 -0.25 6.83 -0.73
CA PHE A 34 -1.20 6.97 -1.83
C PHE A 34 -2.27 7.96 -1.39
N ASP A 35 -2.07 9.24 -1.66
CA ASP A 35 -3.02 10.30 -1.30
C ASP A 35 -4.00 10.64 -2.43
N PHE A 36 -3.79 10.05 -3.62
CA PHE A 36 -4.60 10.23 -4.83
C PHE A 36 -4.75 11.69 -5.29
N GLU A 37 -3.90 12.59 -4.80
CA GLU A 37 -3.91 14.00 -5.16
C GLU A 37 -3.27 14.23 -6.53
N ASN A 38 -3.49 15.44 -7.11
CA ASN A 38 -2.85 15.89 -8.36
C ASN A 38 -2.98 14.90 -9.54
N ASP A 39 -4.17 14.32 -9.69
CA ASP A 39 -4.48 13.35 -10.76
C ASP A 39 -3.56 12.12 -10.72
N ALA A 40 -3.36 11.60 -9.50
CA ALA A 40 -2.58 10.40 -9.24
C ALA A 40 -2.89 9.28 -10.25
N SER A 41 -1.82 8.73 -10.83
CA SER A 41 -1.92 7.69 -11.84
C SER A 41 -2.21 6.32 -11.20
N LEU A 42 -3.14 5.58 -11.80
CA LEU A 42 -3.41 4.18 -11.47
C LEU A 42 -2.55 3.18 -12.29
N LYS A 43 -1.46 3.64 -12.93
CA LYS A 43 -0.64 2.79 -13.82
C LYS A 43 -0.05 1.54 -13.13
N ASP A 44 0.24 1.65 -11.83
CA ASP A 44 0.84 0.59 -11.03
C ASP A 44 -0.23 -0.22 -10.27
N TRP A 45 -1.50 -0.03 -10.63
CA TRP A 45 -2.65 -0.70 -10.03
C TRP A 45 -3.33 -1.60 -11.06
N GLU A 46 -3.71 -2.80 -10.63
CA GLU A 46 -4.34 -3.82 -11.45
C GLU A 46 -5.78 -4.03 -10.95
N VAL A 47 -6.76 -3.84 -11.84
CA VAL A 47 -8.18 -4.13 -11.54
C VAL A 47 -8.46 -5.59 -11.83
N ILE A 48 -9.09 -6.27 -10.88
CA ILE A 48 -9.55 -7.65 -11.03
C ILE A 48 -11.05 -7.67 -10.75
N ASP A 49 -11.83 -7.98 -11.77
CA ASP A 49 -13.28 -8.10 -11.67
C ASP A 49 -13.73 -9.51 -11.28
N GLU A 50 -14.93 -9.58 -10.72
CA GLU A 50 -15.65 -10.82 -10.52
C GLU A 50 -15.91 -11.56 -11.86
N ALA A 51 -16.20 -12.86 -11.81
CA ALA A 51 -16.54 -13.63 -12.99
C ALA A 51 -17.71 -12.98 -13.78
N PRO A 52 -17.63 -12.86 -15.12
CA PRO A 52 -18.63 -12.16 -15.93
C PRO A 52 -20.08 -12.61 -15.71
N LYS A 53 -20.29 -13.89 -15.38
CA LYS A 53 -21.61 -14.46 -15.07
C LYS A 53 -22.30 -13.84 -13.85
N ASN A 54 -21.53 -13.24 -12.94
CA ASN A 54 -22.01 -12.69 -11.67
C ASN A 54 -22.13 -11.16 -11.72
N ILE A 55 -21.59 -10.50 -12.76
CA ILE A 55 -21.62 -9.04 -12.87
C ILE A 55 -22.95 -8.60 -13.50
N GLY A 56 -23.62 -7.66 -12.83
CA GLY A 56 -24.87 -7.07 -13.25
C GLY A 56 -24.72 -5.96 -14.29
N LYS A 57 -25.80 -5.20 -14.46
CA LYS A 57 -25.85 -4.04 -15.34
C LYS A 57 -24.86 -2.97 -14.84
N GLY A 58 -23.97 -2.49 -15.70
CA GLY A 58 -22.90 -1.53 -15.35
C GLY A 58 -21.50 -2.14 -15.21
N ALA A 59 -21.34 -3.42 -15.58
CA ALA A 59 -20.06 -4.14 -15.68
C ALA A 59 -19.13 -3.64 -16.80
N PRO A 60 -17.79 -3.80 -16.67
CA PRO A 60 -17.04 -4.24 -15.47
C PRO A 60 -17.08 -3.20 -14.35
N SER A 61 -16.45 -3.48 -13.20
CA SER A 61 -16.32 -2.47 -12.14
C SER A 61 -15.60 -1.21 -12.64
N ARG A 62 -15.92 -0.09 -12.01
CA ARG A 62 -15.33 1.21 -12.31
C ARG A 62 -14.42 1.62 -11.16
N TRP A 63 -13.19 1.92 -11.51
CA TRP A 63 -12.18 2.44 -10.60
C TRP A 63 -11.61 3.73 -11.14
N PHE A 64 -11.69 4.81 -10.37
CA PHE A 64 -11.15 6.11 -10.78
C PHE A 64 -10.92 7.01 -9.57
N VAL A 65 -10.04 8.00 -9.75
CA VAL A 65 -9.79 9.01 -8.73
C VAL A 65 -10.82 10.14 -8.86
N THR A 66 -11.46 10.52 -7.76
CA THR A 66 -12.44 11.61 -7.68
C THR A 66 -12.36 12.31 -6.34
N ASN A 67 -13.16 13.37 -6.12
CA ASN A 67 -13.25 14.02 -4.82
C ASN A 67 -13.80 13.02 -3.78
N GLY A 68 -13.04 12.84 -2.69
CA GLY A 68 -13.39 11.92 -1.62
C GLY A 68 -14.29 12.55 -0.55
N PRO A 69 -15.03 11.73 0.22
CA PRO A 69 -15.94 12.22 1.26
C PRO A 69 -15.24 12.64 2.56
N ILE A 70 -14.00 12.20 2.81
CA ILE A 70 -13.24 12.53 4.03
C ILE A 70 -12.37 13.77 3.82
N LYS A 71 -11.43 13.69 2.88
CA LYS A 71 -10.48 14.77 2.57
C LYS A 71 -9.94 14.57 1.16
N GLY A 72 -9.85 15.67 0.41
CA GLY A 72 -9.12 15.70 -0.85
C GLY A 72 -9.69 14.75 -1.90
N LYS A 73 -8.82 14.16 -2.72
CA LYS A 73 -9.19 13.12 -3.68
C LYS A 73 -9.08 11.72 -3.07
N ALA A 74 -9.87 10.80 -3.60
CA ALA A 74 -9.89 9.40 -3.18
C ALA A 74 -10.05 8.47 -4.40
N LEU A 75 -9.58 7.24 -4.23
CA LEU A 75 -9.89 6.16 -5.15
C LEU A 75 -11.33 5.70 -4.92
N TYR A 76 -12.16 5.84 -5.94
CA TYR A 76 -13.56 5.44 -5.92
C TYR A 76 -13.77 4.13 -6.68
N GLN A 77 -14.63 3.28 -6.11
CA GLN A 77 -15.07 2.02 -6.68
C GLN A 77 -16.57 2.06 -6.89
N SER A 78 -17.04 1.51 -8.01
CA SER A 78 -18.45 1.19 -8.21
C SER A 78 -18.57 -0.09 -9.02
N SER A 79 -19.38 -1.02 -8.54
CA SER A 79 -19.75 -2.23 -9.26
C SER A 79 -21.18 -2.60 -8.91
N ASN A 80 -21.70 -3.64 -9.57
CA ASN A 80 -23.00 -4.19 -9.25
C ASN A 80 -22.91 -5.70 -9.45
N ILE A 81 -22.83 -6.44 -8.35
CA ILE A 81 -22.56 -7.88 -8.35
C ILE A 81 -23.72 -8.58 -7.67
N TRP A 82 -24.45 -9.40 -8.42
CA TRP A 82 -25.67 -10.06 -7.92
C TRP A 82 -25.46 -11.54 -7.62
N GLY A 83 -24.55 -12.19 -8.36
CA GLY A 83 -24.38 -13.63 -8.32
C GLY A 83 -25.70 -14.39 -8.55
N THR A 84 -25.84 -15.49 -7.82
CA THR A 84 -26.99 -16.39 -7.82
C THR A 84 -27.36 -16.76 -6.38
N LYS A 85 -28.56 -17.30 -6.18
CA LYS A 85 -29.04 -17.74 -4.86
C LYS A 85 -28.19 -18.85 -4.21
N ASP A 86 -27.38 -19.54 -5.01
CA ASP A 86 -26.55 -20.66 -4.55
C ASP A 86 -25.15 -20.18 -4.12
N ASP A 87 -24.82 -18.90 -4.35
CA ASP A 87 -23.56 -18.31 -3.93
C ASP A 87 -23.61 -17.94 -2.44
N SER A 88 -22.68 -18.48 -1.66
CA SER A 88 -22.53 -18.17 -0.24
C SER A 88 -21.68 -16.92 0.00
N CYS A 89 -20.73 -16.64 -0.90
CA CYS A 89 -19.90 -15.44 -0.93
C CYS A 89 -19.35 -15.27 -2.34
N LEU A 90 -19.48 -14.07 -2.91
CA LEU A 90 -18.84 -13.72 -4.18
C LEU A 90 -17.45 -13.16 -3.90
N MET A 91 -16.54 -13.35 -4.84
CA MET A 91 -15.18 -12.86 -4.71
C MET A 91 -15.18 -11.33 -4.69
N GLY A 92 -16.02 -10.71 -5.52
CA GLY A 92 -16.13 -9.26 -5.62
C GLY A 92 -15.15 -8.67 -6.64
N THR A 93 -14.92 -7.36 -6.56
CA THR A 93 -14.02 -6.63 -7.47
C THR A 93 -12.92 -5.97 -6.66
N PHE A 94 -11.68 -6.06 -7.13
CA PHE A 94 -10.51 -5.56 -6.42
C PHE A 94 -9.68 -4.64 -7.29
N ILE A 95 -8.88 -3.83 -6.61
CA ILE A 95 -7.75 -3.14 -7.22
C ILE A 95 -6.49 -3.43 -6.39
N ILE A 96 -5.42 -3.88 -7.06
CA ILE A 96 -4.21 -4.35 -6.40
C ILE A 96 -3.03 -3.47 -6.83
N TYR A 97 -2.31 -2.90 -5.87
CA TYR A 97 -1.06 -2.20 -6.15
C TYR A 97 0.06 -3.20 -6.47
N LYS A 98 0.67 -3.05 -7.66
CA LYS A 98 1.73 -3.92 -8.20
C LYS A 98 3.10 -3.23 -8.28
N GLY A 99 3.18 -1.93 -7.99
CA GLY A 99 4.43 -1.17 -8.10
C GLY A 99 5.51 -1.57 -7.09
N LYS A 100 5.13 -2.21 -5.97
CA LYS A 100 6.08 -2.70 -4.98
C LYS A 100 5.49 -3.83 -4.12
N GLN A 101 6.32 -4.79 -3.72
CA GLN A 101 5.99 -5.80 -2.73
C GLN A 101 6.48 -5.40 -1.33
N PHE A 102 5.69 -5.75 -0.32
CA PHE A 102 5.98 -5.51 1.10
C PHE A 102 5.93 -6.84 1.84
N VAL A 103 6.87 -7.04 2.77
CA VAL A 103 6.93 -8.24 3.61
C VAL A 103 6.48 -7.88 5.02
N ASP A 104 7.14 -6.87 5.61
CA ASP A 104 6.79 -6.30 6.90
C ASP A 104 6.30 -4.87 6.70
N PHE A 105 5.05 -4.58 7.06
CA PHE A 105 4.47 -3.26 6.88
C PHE A 105 3.42 -2.94 7.96
N LYS A 106 3.20 -1.64 8.14
CA LYS A 106 2.02 -1.10 8.81
C LYS A 106 1.23 -0.35 7.74
N MET A 107 -0.06 -0.66 7.64
CA MET A 107 -0.99 0.04 6.75
C MET A 107 -1.94 0.88 7.59
N ASP A 108 -2.09 2.14 7.22
CA ASP A 108 -3.12 3.05 7.72
C ASP A 108 -3.92 3.54 6.51
N VAL A 109 -5.23 3.44 6.57
CA VAL A 109 -6.13 3.66 5.44
C VAL A 109 -7.47 4.20 5.93
N ASP A 110 -7.97 5.22 5.24
CA ASP A 110 -9.29 5.78 5.47
C ASP A 110 -10.28 5.22 4.43
N VAL A 111 -11.43 4.76 4.89
CA VAL A 111 -12.39 4.02 4.06
C VAL A 111 -13.81 4.51 4.32
N VAL A 112 -14.61 4.66 3.27
CA VAL A 112 -16.04 5.01 3.34
C VAL A 112 -16.82 4.11 2.39
N SER A 113 -17.96 3.61 2.85
CA SER A 113 -18.97 2.92 2.02
C SER A 113 -20.20 3.80 1.91
N ASP A 114 -20.76 3.90 0.70
CA ASP A 114 -22.00 4.64 0.42
C ASP A 114 -23.24 3.72 0.35
N ASP A 115 -23.05 2.41 0.51
CA ASP A 115 -24.13 1.43 0.55
C ASP A 115 -23.84 0.29 1.54
N ASN A 116 -24.64 -0.77 1.45
CA ASN A 116 -24.61 -1.93 2.35
C ASN A 116 -23.75 -3.09 1.84
N ASP A 117 -22.89 -2.87 0.84
CA ASP A 117 -21.98 -3.89 0.36
C ASP A 117 -20.80 -4.11 1.30
N GLY A 118 -20.24 -5.32 1.23
CA GLY A 118 -19.03 -5.68 1.99
C GLY A 118 -17.79 -5.04 1.37
N MET A 119 -16.94 -4.48 2.21
CA MET A 119 -15.66 -3.91 1.81
C MET A 119 -14.54 -4.42 2.72
N GLY A 120 -13.35 -4.61 2.14
CA GLY A 120 -12.19 -5.11 2.84
C GLY A 120 -10.89 -4.63 2.22
N ILE A 121 -9.82 -4.81 2.99
CA ILE A 121 -8.44 -4.52 2.61
C ILE A 121 -7.62 -5.76 2.96
N ALA A 122 -6.78 -6.18 2.02
CA ALA A 122 -6.00 -7.42 2.10
C ALA A 122 -4.54 -7.18 1.73
#